data_AF-A0A7S1V4N2-F1
#
_entry.id   AF-A0A7S1V4N2-F1
#
_cell.length_a   1.000
_cell.length_b   1.000
_cell.length_c   1.000
_cell.angle_alpha   90.00
_cell.angle_beta   90.00
_cell.angle_gamma   90.00
#
_symmetry.space_group_name_H-M   'P 1'
#
loop_
_entity.id
_entity.type
_entity.pdbx_description
1 polymer ?
#
loop_
_entity_poly.entity_id
_entity_poly.type
_entity_poly.pdbx_seq_one_letter_code
_entity_poly.pdbx_strand_id
1 'polypeptide(L)'
;MSLDNDGGTRVNENAAELQFDEEFKDVHILSNAQVAIILQASARSAENRDEELNEVYRKTQKYVERFNTMTNPEKEHQELVDELDNLQEALTTFRKETDDGEEMDLHAFEVAALMNLVATDTSVEEAVSLIPSLSRFPEAAIDEILDLIRSTMIRIVS
;
A
#
# COMPACT_ATOMS: atom_id res chain seq x y z
N MET A 1 -36.97 6.73 27.17
CA MET A 1 -36.28 6.50 25.89
C MET A 1 -34.89 6.06 26.28
N SER A 2 -34.71 4.74 26.32
CA SER A 2 -33.48 4.11 26.80
C SER A 2 -32.36 4.43 25.82
N LEU A 3 -31.25 4.94 26.34
CA LEU A 3 -29.99 4.93 25.62
C LEU A 3 -29.57 3.47 25.57
N ASP A 4 -29.86 2.81 24.45
CA ASP A 4 -29.27 1.51 24.15
C ASP A 4 -27.76 1.73 24.06
N ASN A 5 -27.12 1.38 25.17
CA ASN A 5 -25.72 1.10 25.30
C ASN A 5 -25.40 -0.04 24.34
N ASP A 6 -25.06 0.31 23.10
CA ASP A 6 -24.47 -0.63 22.16
C ASP A 6 -23.09 -0.99 22.69
N GLY A 7 -23.05 -2.09 23.45
CA GLY A 7 -21.86 -2.70 23.98
C GLY A 7 -21.05 -3.36 22.87
N GLY A 8 -20.74 -2.60 21.81
CA GLY A 8 -19.78 -3.00 20.80
C GLY A 8 -18.47 -3.31 21.50
N THR A 9 -18.12 -4.59 21.55
CA THR A 9 -16.79 -5.04 21.96
C THR A 9 -15.80 -4.24 21.12
N ARG A 10 -15.14 -3.24 21.71
CA ARG A 10 -14.10 -2.49 21.02
C ARG A 10 -13.03 -3.50 20.61
N VAL A 11 -12.97 -3.80 19.32
CA VAL A 11 -11.88 -4.58 18.76
C VAL A 11 -10.61 -3.80 19.08
N ASN A 12 -9.64 -4.45 19.71
CA ASN A 12 -8.35 -3.81 20.00
C ASN A 12 -7.54 -3.81 18.70
N GLU A 13 -7.83 -2.87 17.80
CA GLU A 13 -7.17 -2.77 16.51
C GLU A 13 -5.69 -2.42 16.66
N ASN A 14 -4.83 -3.15 15.96
CA ASN A 14 -3.38 -2.97 15.97
C ASN A 14 -2.79 -3.41 14.63
N ALA A 15 -2.49 -2.43 13.77
CA ALA A 15 -1.90 -2.69 12.45
C ALA A 15 -0.52 -3.36 12.54
N ALA A 16 0.24 -3.15 13.62
CA ALA A 16 1.54 -3.81 13.83
C ALA A 16 1.40 -5.32 14.09
N GLU A 17 0.22 -5.76 14.53
CA GLU A 17 -0.13 -7.16 14.76
C GLU A 17 -1.16 -7.69 13.75
N LEU A 18 -1.43 -6.94 12.67
CA LEU A 18 -2.45 -7.25 11.66
C LEU A 18 -3.86 -7.47 12.24
N GLN A 19 -4.16 -6.78 13.34
CA GLN A 19 -5.48 -6.80 13.98
C GLN A 19 -6.31 -5.64 13.44
N PHE A 20 -7.28 -5.95 12.59
CA PHE A 20 -8.24 -5.00 12.03
C PHE A 20 -9.66 -5.44 12.36
N ASP A 21 -10.61 -4.50 12.38
CA ASP A 21 -12.03 -4.84 12.47
C ASP A 21 -12.50 -5.65 11.24
N GLU A 22 -13.59 -6.40 11.38
CA GLU A 22 -14.19 -7.24 10.32
C GLU A 22 -14.60 -6.41 9.09
N GLU A 23 -14.85 -5.10 9.25
CA GLU A 23 -15.12 -4.21 8.11
C GLU A 23 -13.94 -4.09 7.12
N PHE A 24 -12.72 -4.43 7.55
CA PHE A 24 -11.49 -4.34 6.75
C PHE A 24 -10.99 -5.70 6.23
N LYS A 25 -11.72 -6.80 6.45
CA LYS A 25 -11.23 -8.14 6.11
C LYS A 25 -11.13 -8.40 4.61
N ASP A 26 -12.11 -7.91 3.84
CA ASP A 26 -12.23 -8.15 2.40
C ASP A 26 -12.14 -6.84 1.59
N VAL A 27 -11.43 -5.84 2.13
CA VAL A 27 -11.25 -4.54 1.45
C VAL A 27 -10.03 -4.56 0.53
N HIS A 28 -10.15 -3.84 -0.58
CA HIS A 28 -9.01 -3.58 -1.43
C HIS A 28 -8.23 -2.37 -0.89
N ILE A 29 -6.99 -2.61 -0.46
CA ILE A 29 -6.10 -1.56 0.06
C ILE A 29 -5.29 -1.00 -1.09
N LEU A 30 -5.28 0.34 -1.21
CA LEU A 30 -4.59 1.07 -2.26
C LEU A 30 -3.32 1.74 -1.72
N SER A 31 -2.26 1.74 -2.53
CA SER A 31 -1.07 2.56 -2.27
C SER A 31 -1.33 4.05 -2.58
N ASN A 32 -0.48 4.94 -2.07
CA ASN A 32 -0.55 6.38 -2.36
C ASN A 32 -0.49 6.66 -3.86
N ALA A 33 0.35 5.93 -4.60
CA ALA A 33 0.50 6.09 -6.04
C ALA A 33 -0.80 5.70 -6.79
N GLN A 34 -1.46 4.62 -6.39
CA GLN A 34 -2.75 4.22 -6.96
C GLN A 34 -3.86 5.23 -6.66
N VAL A 35 -3.90 5.73 -5.42
CA VAL A 35 -4.84 6.80 -5.04
C VAL A 35 -4.58 8.06 -5.87
N ALA A 36 -3.32 8.43 -6.14
CA ALA A 36 -2.99 9.57 -6.99
C ALA A 36 -3.57 9.42 -8.41
N ILE A 37 -3.41 8.25 -9.04
CA ILE A 37 -3.96 7.95 -10.36
C ILE A 37 -5.49 8.08 -10.37
N ILE A 38 -6.16 7.46 -9.40
CA ILE A 38 -7.62 7.48 -9.28
C ILE A 38 -8.14 8.91 -9.07
N LEU A 39 -7.51 9.66 -8.15
CA LEU A 39 -7.91 11.04 -7.88
C LEU A 39 -7.64 11.97 -9.08
N GLN A 40 -6.60 11.73 -9.87
CA GLN A 40 -6.35 12.50 -11.09
C GLN A 40 -7.43 12.25 -12.15
N ALA A 41 -7.80 10.99 -12.38
CA ALA A 41 -8.87 10.62 -13.32
C ALA A 41 -10.25 11.14 -12.88
N SER A 42 -10.54 11.01 -11.59
CA SER A 42 -11.77 11.52 -10.98
C SER A 42 -11.85 13.05 -11.03
N ALA A 43 -10.74 13.77 -10.81
CA ALA A 43 -10.69 15.23 -10.89
C ALA A 43 -11.01 15.73 -12.30
N ARG A 44 -10.39 15.15 -13.34
CA ARG A 44 -10.70 15.47 -14.74
C ARG A 44 -12.17 15.24 -15.08
N SER A 45 -12.75 14.18 -14.52
CA SER A 45 -14.16 13.86 -14.72
C SER A 45 -15.09 14.86 -14.04
N ALA A 46 -14.74 15.33 -12.85
CA ALA A 46 -15.47 16.39 -12.14
C ALA A 46 -15.40 17.73 -12.89
N GLU A 47 -14.23 18.10 -13.42
CA GLU A 47 -14.06 19.29 -14.27
C GLU A 47 -14.96 19.25 -15.51
N ASN A 48 -15.03 18.10 -16.19
CA ASN A 48 -15.91 17.91 -17.34
C ASN A 48 -17.41 18.01 -16.98
N ARG A 49 -17.77 17.82 -15.70
CA ARG A 49 -19.14 17.93 -15.19
C ARG A 49 -19.41 19.26 -14.45
N ASP A 50 -18.44 20.17 -14.40
CA ASP A 50 -18.52 21.43 -13.64
C ASP A 50 -18.81 21.20 -12.13
N GLU A 51 -18.27 20.12 -11.58
CA GLU A 51 -18.42 19.74 -10.17
C GLU A 51 -17.22 20.24 -9.33
N GLU A 52 -17.50 20.93 -8.23
CA GLU A 52 -16.44 21.35 -7.31
C GLU A 52 -15.95 20.20 -6.42
N LEU A 53 -14.63 19.95 -6.44
CA LEU A 53 -13.97 19.05 -5.52
C LEU A 53 -13.95 19.63 -4.11
N ASN A 54 -14.35 18.84 -3.11
CA ASN A 54 -14.40 19.28 -1.71
C ASN A 54 -12.99 19.42 -1.08
N GLU A 55 -12.93 19.94 0.15
CA GLU A 55 -11.67 20.19 0.85
C GLU A 55 -10.88 18.91 1.15
N VAL A 56 -11.55 17.82 1.55
CA VAL A 56 -10.91 16.53 1.83
C VAL A 56 -10.24 16.01 0.57
N TYR A 57 -10.95 16.02 -0.56
CA TYR A 57 -10.43 15.62 -1.85
C TYR A 57 -9.17 16.40 -2.21
N ARG A 58 -9.21 17.74 -2.14
CA ARG A 58 -8.07 18.60 -2.48
C ARG A 58 -6.86 18.35 -1.57
N LYS A 59 -7.10 18.07 -0.27
CA LYS A 59 -6.03 17.73 0.67
C LYS A 59 -5.43 16.36 0.38
N THR A 60 -6.26 15.35 0.14
CA THR A 60 -5.81 13.99 -0.20
C THR A 60 -5.04 14.01 -1.51
N GLN A 61 -5.55 14.68 -2.54
CA GLN A 61 -4.86 14.82 -3.83
C GLN A 61 -3.48 15.45 -3.66
N LYS A 62 -3.37 16.57 -2.93
CA LYS A 62 -2.06 17.20 -2.65
C LYS A 62 -1.11 16.30 -1.86
N TYR A 63 -1.64 15.51 -0.92
CA TYR A 63 -0.83 14.58 -0.15
C TYR A 63 -0.27 13.48 -1.07
N VAL A 64 -1.12 12.81 -1.83
CA VAL A 64 -0.69 11.71 -2.69
C VAL A 64 0.20 12.19 -3.83
N GLU A 65 -0.05 13.37 -4.42
CA GLU A 65 0.84 13.97 -5.44
C GLU A 65 2.24 14.28 -4.86
N ARG A 66 2.32 14.68 -3.59
CA ARG A 66 3.60 15.00 -2.93
C ARG A 66 4.41 13.75 -2.58
N PHE A 67 3.75 12.69 -2.15
CA PHE A 67 4.39 11.45 -1.70
C PHE A 67 4.38 10.36 -2.76
N ASN A 68 3.88 10.65 -3.96
CA ASN A 68 4.03 9.77 -5.10
C ASN A 68 5.49 9.79 -5.54
N THR A 69 6.20 8.70 -5.26
CA THR A 69 7.58 8.46 -5.69
C THR A 69 7.67 8.09 -7.18
N MET A 70 6.52 7.92 -7.85
CA MET A 70 6.42 7.47 -9.23
C MET A 70 6.35 8.62 -10.20
N THR A 71 7.49 9.27 -10.39
CA THR A 71 7.64 10.31 -11.40
C THR A 71 8.77 9.93 -12.34
N ASN A 72 8.44 9.62 -13.59
CA ASN A 72 9.41 9.53 -14.67
C ASN A 72 8.92 10.41 -15.83
N PRO A 73 9.64 11.49 -16.18
CA PRO A 73 9.25 12.38 -17.27
C PRO A 73 9.40 11.74 -18.66
N GLU A 74 10.15 10.65 -18.77
CA GLU A 74 10.40 9.93 -20.03
C GLU A 74 9.38 8.82 -20.30
N LYS A 75 8.77 8.24 -19.25
CA LYS A 75 7.74 7.20 -19.36
C LYS A 75 6.35 7.79 -19.58
N GLU A 76 5.56 7.12 -20.42
CA GLU A 76 4.15 7.44 -20.51
C GLU A 76 3.43 7.08 -19.21
N HIS A 77 2.34 7.81 -18.89
CA HIS A 77 1.57 7.57 -17.67
C HIS A 77 1.10 6.12 -17.56
N GLN A 78 0.70 5.49 -18.68
CA GLN A 78 0.25 4.11 -18.69
C GLN A 78 1.36 3.13 -18.30
N GLU A 79 2.60 3.36 -18.75
CA GLU A 79 3.73 2.50 -18.39
C GLU A 79 4.04 2.57 -16.89
N LEU A 80 3.85 3.73 -16.26
CA LEU A 80 3.98 3.87 -14.81
C LEU A 80 2.88 3.13 -14.06
N VAL A 81 1.64 3.13 -14.58
CA VAL A 81 0.54 2.34 -14.02
C VAL A 81 0.82 0.84 -14.14
N ASP A 82 1.31 0.39 -15.29
CA ASP A 82 1.61 -1.03 -15.51
C ASP A 82 2.72 -1.52 -14.55
N GLU A 83 3.74 -0.72 -14.28
CA GLU A 83 4.80 -1.06 -13.30
C GLU A 83 4.26 -1.12 -11.86
N LEU A 84 3.27 -0.28 -11.51
CA LEU A 84 2.58 -0.36 -10.21
C LEU A 84 1.82 -1.67 -10.05
N ASP A 85 1.03 -2.00 -11.07
CA ASP A 85 0.19 -3.19 -11.05
C ASP A 85 1.08 -4.44 -10.98
N ASN A 86 2.19 -4.46 -11.72
CA ASN A 86 3.18 -5.53 -11.65
C ASN A 86 3.82 -5.65 -10.25
N LEU A 87 4.17 -4.54 -9.60
CA LEU A 87 4.73 -4.57 -8.25
C LEU A 87 3.70 -5.06 -7.23
N GLN A 88 2.47 -4.55 -7.30
CA GLN A 88 1.41 -4.99 -6.40
C GLN A 88 1.11 -6.48 -6.58
N GLU A 89 1.04 -6.97 -7.82
CA GLU A 89 0.82 -8.38 -8.11
C GLU A 89 1.96 -9.25 -7.56
N ALA A 90 3.22 -8.85 -7.80
CA ALA A 90 4.39 -9.58 -7.30
C ALA A 90 4.39 -9.67 -5.77
N LEU A 91 4.08 -8.59 -5.06
CA LEU A 91 3.99 -8.59 -3.60
C LEU A 91 2.78 -9.39 -3.09
N THR A 92 1.63 -9.27 -3.74
CA THR A 92 0.40 -9.98 -3.35
C THR A 92 0.54 -11.49 -3.55
N THR A 93 1.27 -11.91 -4.57
CA THR A 93 1.51 -13.33 -4.90
C THR A 93 2.78 -13.90 -4.27
N PHE A 94 3.56 -13.08 -3.56
CA PHE A 94 4.75 -13.55 -2.84
C PHE A 94 4.36 -14.60 -1.80
N ARG A 95 5.04 -15.75 -1.84
CA ARG A 95 4.85 -16.86 -0.89
C ARG A 95 6.21 -17.36 -0.41
N LYS A 96 6.33 -17.62 0.89
CA LYS A 96 7.51 -18.27 1.49
C LYS A 96 7.09 -19.48 2.29
N GLU A 97 7.64 -20.64 1.98
CA GLU A 97 7.44 -21.86 2.77
C GLU A 97 8.29 -21.80 4.05
N THR A 98 7.67 -22.15 5.18
CA THR A 98 8.34 -22.31 6.48
C THR A 98 8.95 -23.70 6.60
N ASP A 99 9.85 -23.90 7.57
CA ASP A 99 10.44 -25.21 7.85
C ASP A 99 9.38 -26.28 8.22
N ASP A 100 8.22 -25.85 8.72
CA ASP A 100 7.09 -26.71 9.09
C ASP A 100 6.14 -26.99 7.90
N GLY A 101 6.44 -26.46 6.71
CA GLY A 101 5.65 -26.64 5.49
C GLY A 101 4.43 -25.73 5.36
N GLU A 102 4.28 -24.74 6.25
CA GLU A 102 3.26 -23.70 6.14
C GLU A 102 3.70 -22.61 5.16
N GLU A 103 2.76 -22.10 4.35
CA GLU A 103 3.02 -20.97 3.46
C GLU A 103 2.77 -19.65 4.18
N MET A 104 3.73 -18.73 4.07
CA MET A 104 3.62 -17.34 4.49
C MET A 104 3.36 -16.46 3.27
N ASP A 105 2.32 -15.65 3.32
CA ASP A 105 2.03 -14.61 2.34
C ASP A 105 2.04 -13.23 2.99
N LEU A 106 2.05 -12.16 2.19
CA LEU A 106 1.91 -10.79 2.68
C LEU A 106 0.43 -10.42 2.86
N HIS A 107 0.11 -9.77 3.98
CA HIS A 107 -1.22 -9.18 4.16
C HIS A 107 -1.38 -7.95 3.27
N ALA A 108 -2.60 -7.65 2.78
CA ALA A 108 -2.86 -6.51 1.89
C ALA A 108 -2.39 -5.16 2.48
N PHE A 109 -2.46 -5.01 3.80
CA PHE A 109 -1.91 -3.86 4.53
C PHE A 109 -0.39 -3.76 4.36
N GLU A 110 0.32 -4.88 4.52
CA GLU A 110 1.78 -4.93 4.40
C GLU A 110 2.20 -4.60 2.97
N VAL A 111 1.48 -5.11 1.96
CA VAL A 111 1.72 -4.77 0.55
C VAL A 111 1.64 -3.26 0.33
N ALA A 112 0.54 -2.62 0.76
CA ALA A 112 0.37 -1.18 0.59
C ALA A 112 1.39 -0.38 1.41
N ALA A 113 1.72 -0.82 2.62
CA ALA A 113 2.72 -0.18 3.48
C ALA A 113 4.12 -0.27 2.85
N LEU A 114 4.50 -1.43 2.32
CA LEU A 114 5.76 -1.64 1.59
C LEU A 114 5.84 -0.71 0.38
N MET A 115 4.81 -0.64 -0.44
CA MET A 115 4.76 0.26 -1.61
C MET A 115 4.84 1.75 -1.24
N ASN A 116 4.39 2.13 -0.05
CA ASN A 116 4.36 3.52 0.39
C ASN A 116 5.64 3.97 1.13
N LEU A 117 6.29 3.07 1.86
CA LEU A 117 7.34 3.40 2.83
C LEU A 117 8.74 2.98 2.39
N VAL A 118 8.85 1.92 1.60
CA VAL A 118 10.15 1.34 1.23
C VAL A 118 10.79 2.15 0.10
N ALA A 119 12.07 2.49 0.29
CA ALA A 119 12.95 3.12 -0.68
C ALA A 119 13.99 2.13 -1.21
N THR A 120 14.76 2.53 -2.23
CA THR A 120 15.78 1.65 -2.84
C THR A 120 16.93 1.26 -1.90
N ASP A 121 17.12 2.03 -0.83
CA ASP A 121 18.17 1.87 0.19
C ASP A 121 17.63 1.33 1.52
N THR A 122 16.32 1.04 1.62
CA THR A 122 15.72 0.49 2.84
C THR A 122 16.32 -0.88 3.17
N SER A 123 16.74 -1.02 4.43
CA SER A 123 17.27 -2.27 4.99
C SER A 123 16.18 -3.16 5.57
N VAL A 124 16.49 -4.44 5.81
CA VAL A 124 15.59 -5.38 6.50
C VAL A 124 15.20 -4.86 7.89
N GLU A 125 16.17 -4.35 8.67
CA GLU A 125 15.94 -3.79 10.00
C GLU A 125 14.99 -2.59 9.95
N GLU A 126 15.17 -1.70 8.98
CA GLU A 126 14.30 -0.54 8.78
C GLU A 126 12.89 -0.96 8.34
N ALA A 127 12.77 -1.90 7.41
CA ALA A 127 11.48 -2.41 6.96
C ALA A 127 10.67 -3.01 8.12
N VAL A 128 11.31 -3.82 8.98
CA VAL A 128 10.67 -4.38 10.19
C VAL A 128 10.36 -3.29 11.22
N SER A 129 11.20 -2.26 11.35
CA SER A 129 10.93 -1.14 12.25
C SER A 129 9.72 -0.31 11.80
N LEU A 130 9.54 -0.14 10.49
CA LEU A 130 8.42 0.58 9.89
C LEU A 130 7.14 -0.26 9.86
N ILE A 131 7.27 -1.56 9.62
CA ILE A 131 6.16 -2.51 9.45
C ILE A 131 6.44 -3.74 10.35
N PRO A 132 6.13 -3.66 11.66
CA PRO A 132 6.53 -4.69 12.63
C PRO A 132 5.98 -6.09 12.36
N SER A 133 4.83 -6.18 11.68
CA SER A 133 4.22 -7.45 11.31
C SER A 133 5.10 -8.28 10.36
N LEU A 134 6.05 -7.65 9.64
CA LEU A 134 7.03 -8.35 8.80
C LEU A 134 8.00 -9.23 9.59
N SER A 135 8.16 -9.00 10.90
CA SER A 135 9.05 -9.79 11.77
C SER A 135 8.72 -11.29 11.83
N ARG A 136 7.52 -11.68 11.37
CA ARG A 136 7.15 -13.08 11.20
C ARG A 136 7.94 -13.79 10.08
N PHE A 137 8.44 -13.06 9.09
CA PHE A 137 9.23 -13.63 8.01
C PHE A 137 10.71 -13.80 8.40
N PRO A 138 11.40 -14.81 7.84
CA PRO A 138 12.86 -14.87 7.90
C PRO A 138 13.49 -13.64 7.23
N GLU A 139 14.60 -13.14 7.75
CA GLU A 139 15.31 -11.98 7.18
C GLU A 139 15.61 -12.14 5.68
N ALA A 140 15.98 -13.35 5.25
CA ALA A 140 16.23 -13.66 3.83
C ALA A 140 14.98 -13.45 2.96
N ALA A 141 13.78 -13.77 3.46
CA ALA A 141 12.53 -13.55 2.74
C ALA A 141 12.18 -12.06 2.67
N ILE A 142 12.46 -11.30 3.73
CA ILE A 142 12.29 -9.84 3.72
C ILE A 142 13.26 -9.21 2.71
N ASP A 143 14.51 -9.65 2.65
CA ASP A 143 15.46 -9.16 1.67
C ASP A 143 15.03 -9.46 0.22
N GLU A 144 14.48 -10.66 -0.03
CA GLU A 144 13.85 -11.01 -1.32
C GLU A 144 12.70 -10.05 -1.68
N ILE A 145 11.83 -9.70 -0.72
CA ILE A 145 10.74 -8.73 -0.91
C ILE A 145 11.31 -7.35 -1.26
N LEU A 146 12.33 -6.90 -0.53
CA LEU A 146 12.97 -5.61 -0.77
C LEU A 146 13.67 -5.57 -2.14
N ASP A 147 14.25 -6.69 -2.60
CA ASP A 147 14.81 -6.81 -3.94
C ASP A 147 13.76 -6.68 -5.05
N LEU A 148 12.56 -7.25 -4.85
CA LEU A 148 11.44 -7.07 -5.79
C LEU A 148 11.07 -5.58 -5.89
N ILE A 149 10.94 -4.90 -4.75
CA ILE A 149 10.61 -3.47 -4.70
C ILE A 149 11.72 -2.64 -5.35
N ARG A 150 12.99 -2.90 -5.02
CA ARG A 150 14.16 -2.23 -5.62
C ARG A 150 14.17 -2.38 -7.13
N SER A 151 13.96 -3.58 -7.65
CA SER A 151 13.97 -3.86 -9.09
C SER A 151 12.91 -3.05 -9.84
N THR A 152 11.69 -2.98 -9.30
CA THR A 152 10.59 -2.23 -9.93
C THR A 152 10.76 -0.73 -9.74
N MET A 153 11.16 -0.26 -8.55
CA MET A 153 11.42 1.15 -8.29
C MET A 153 12.47 1.73 -9.23
N ILE A 154 13.55 1.00 -9.51
CA ILE A 154 14.55 1.43 -10.51
C ILE A 154 13.89 1.67 -11.87
N ARG A 155 13.00 0.77 -12.33
CA ARG A 155 12.29 0.96 -13.60
C ARG A 155 11.32 2.13 -13.54
N ILE A 156 10.76 2.43 -12.38
CA ILE A 156 9.79 3.51 -12.21
C ILE A 156 10.48 4.88 -12.19
N VAL A 157 11.68 5.00 -11.60
CA VAL A 157 12.35 6.30 -11.39
C VAL A 157 13.46 6.60 -12.41
N SER A 158 13.97 5.57 -13.10
CA SER A 158 15.02 5.67 -14.14
C SER A 158 14.39 5.64 -15.51
#